data_AF-A0AAP8N7V2-F1
#
_entry.id   AF-A0AAP8N7V2-F1
#
_cell.length_a   1.000
_cell.length_b   1.000
_cell.length_c   1.000
_cell.angle_alpha   90.00
_cell.angle_beta   90.00
_cell.angle_gamma   90.00
#
_symmetry.space_group_name_H-M   'P 1'
#
loop_
_entity.id
_entity.type
_entity.pdbx_description
1 polymer ?
#
loop_
_entity_poly.entity_id
_entity_poly.type
_entity_poly.pdbx_seq_one_letter_code
_entity_poly.pdbx_strand_id
1 'polypeptide(L)'
;MKVHEDQVIGVIIAYHVSELAKLDQEMLEIIRRNTKLDAKVDKEAEEGDYYIDTVSVYPAYQGLGIGTELLNGLLAHAKTIGVE
;
A
#
# COMPACT_ATOMS: atom_id res chain seq x y z
N MET A 1 -1.29 -8.76 5.69
CA MET A 1 -1.88 -9.68 4.68
C MET A 1 -2.79 -10.68 5.36
N LYS A 2 -3.72 -11.30 4.62
CA LYS A 2 -4.59 -12.40 5.06
C LYS A 2 -4.31 -13.64 4.21
N VAL A 3 -4.14 -14.78 4.87
CA VAL A 3 -3.88 -16.08 4.24
C VAL A 3 -5.00 -17.06 4.61
N HIS A 4 -5.42 -17.87 3.65
CA HIS A 4 -6.36 -18.97 3.83
C HIS A 4 -5.93 -20.16 2.96
N GLU A 5 -5.83 -21.35 3.54
CA GLU A 5 -5.36 -22.57 2.84
C GLU A 5 -4.06 -22.34 2.05
N ASP A 6 -3.06 -21.74 2.71
CA ASP A 6 -1.76 -21.37 2.13
C ASP A 6 -1.81 -20.39 0.93
N GLN A 7 -2.98 -19.82 0.64
CA GLN A 7 -3.18 -18.80 -0.37
C GLN A 7 -3.32 -17.41 0.27
N VAL A 8 -2.60 -16.42 -0.27
CA VAL A 8 -2.84 -15.00 0.08
C VAL A 8 -4.17 -14.58 -0.55
N ILE A 9 -5.15 -14.25 0.29
CA ILE A 9 -6.50 -13.84 -0.14
C ILE A 9 -6.76 -12.35 0.06
N GLY A 10 -5.84 -11.64 0.73
CA GLY A 10 -5.93 -10.20 0.85
C GLY A 10 -4.62 -9.56 1.31
N VAL A 11 -4.38 -8.34 0.84
CA VAL A 11 -3.20 -7.55 1.16
C VAL A 11 -3.60 -6.11 1.45
N ILE A 12 -2.87 -5.50 2.38
CA ILE A 12 -2.93 -4.06 2.65
C ILE A 12 -1.50 -3.55 2.67
N ILE A 13 -1.25 -2.45 1.98
CA ILE A 13 0.05 -1.77 1.93
C ILE A 13 -0.19 -0.34 2.38
N ALA A 14 0.61 0.09 3.35
CA ALA A 14 0.59 1.46 3.86
C ALA A 14 1.99 1.82 4.37
N TYR A 15 2.32 3.09 4.33
CA TYR A 15 3.63 3.62 4.71
C TYR A 15 3.54 5.11 5.02
N HIS A 16 4.54 5.65 5.70
CA HIS A 16 4.60 7.09 5.95
C HIS A 16 4.97 7.83 4.66
N VAL A 17 4.37 8.99 4.41
CA VAL A 17 4.61 9.79 3.19
C VAL A 17 6.09 10.13 2.97
N SER A 18 6.90 10.18 4.03
CA SER A 18 8.35 10.36 3.90
C SER A 18 9.05 9.26 3.09
N GLU A 19 8.41 8.10 2.90
CA GLU A 19 8.96 6.96 2.16
C GLU A 19 8.57 6.99 0.68
N LEU A 20 7.54 7.75 0.27
CA LEU A 20 7.03 7.80 -1.10
C LEU A 20 8.11 8.07 -2.14
N ALA A 21 8.90 9.12 -1.93
CA ALA A 21 9.95 9.50 -2.89
C ALA A 21 10.97 8.39 -3.13
N LYS A 22 11.27 7.57 -2.12
CA LYS A 22 12.17 6.42 -2.24
C LYS A 22 11.50 5.26 -2.96
N LEU A 23 10.22 5.01 -2.68
CA LEU A 23 9.43 3.95 -3.33
C LEU A 23 9.24 4.25 -4.82
N ASP A 24 8.93 5.49 -5.17
CA ASP A 24 8.74 5.94 -6.55
C ASP A 24 10.04 5.90 -7.36
N GLN A 25 11.18 6.11 -6.71
CA GLN A 25 12.47 6.22 -7.40
C GLN A 25 12.76 4.97 -8.26
N GLU A 26 12.62 3.77 -7.70
CA GLU A 26 12.94 2.53 -8.43
C GLU A 26 12.01 2.34 -9.64
N MET A 27 10.71 2.63 -9.46
CA MET A 27 9.73 2.56 -10.55
C MET A 27 10.07 3.56 -11.66
N LEU A 28 10.35 4.82 -11.30
CA LEU A 28 10.69 5.88 -12.25
C LEU A 28 11.99 5.58 -13.00
N GLU A 29 12.99 5.00 -12.32
CA GLU A 29 14.22 4.55 -12.95
C GLU A 29 13.97 3.44 -13.98
N ILE A 30 13.15 2.45 -13.65
CA ILE A 30 12.75 1.38 -14.57
C ILE A 30 12.01 1.97 -15.79
N ILE A 31 11.06 2.88 -15.58
CA ILE A 31 10.32 3.52 -16.68
C ILE A 31 11.28 4.28 -17.59
N ARG A 32 12.17 5.10 -17.02
CA ARG A 32 13.14 5.89 -17.78
C ARG A 32 14.06 4.99 -18.61
N ARG A 33 14.57 3.90 -18.02
CA ARG A 33 15.46 2.93 -18.71
C ARG A 33 14.76 2.26 -19.90
N ASN A 34 13.48 1.93 -19.79
CA ASN A 34 12.76 1.15 -20.80
C ASN A 34 12.04 1.99 -21.86
N THR A 35 11.59 3.20 -21.51
CA THR A 35 10.71 4.01 -22.39
C THR A 35 11.38 5.27 -22.93
N LYS A 36 12.51 5.69 -22.35
CA LYS A 36 13.14 7.02 -22.57
C LYS A 36 12.22 8.20 -22.24
N LEU A 37 11.11 7.97 -21.54
CA LEU A 37 10.22 9.01 -21.03
C LEU A 37 10.67 9.44 -19.63
N ASP A 38 10.43 10.71 -19.32
CA ASP A 38 10.60 11.26 -17.99
C ASP A 38 9.22 11.30 -17.31
N ALA A 39 8.85 10.16 -16.71
CA ALA A 39 7.58 10.03 -16.01
C ALA A 39 7.59 10.84 -14.71
N LYS A 40 6.41 11.29 -14.29
CA LYS A 40 6.20 11.98 -13.01
C LYS A 40 5.08 11.28 -12.27
N VAL A 41 5.24 11.17 -10.96
CA VAL A 41 4.21 10.70 -10.04
C VAL A 41 3.61 11.94 -9.38
N ASP A 42 2.29 12.03 -9.39
CA ASP A 42 1.57 13.11 -8.71
C ASP A 42 1.60 12.87 -7.19
N LYS A 43 1.49 13.95 -6.40
CA LYS A 43 1.41 13.83 -4.95
C LYS A 43 0.02 13.33 -4.56
N GLU A 44 -0.06 12.13 -3.97
CA GLU A 44 -1.33 11.47 -3.60
C GLU A 44 -1.70 11.60 -2.11
N ALA A 45 -0.79 12.12 -1.29
CA ALA A 45 -0.91 12.15 0.16
C ALA A 45 -0.25 13.39 0.77
N GLU A 46 -0.75 13.87 1.91
CA GLU A 46 -0.26 15.06 2.58
C GLU A 46 0.92 14.77 3.53
N GLU A 47 1.63 15.84 3.91
CA GLU A 47 2.73 15.71 4.85
C GLU A 47 2.23 15.24 6.22
N GLY A 48 2.85 14.18 6.74
CA GLY A 48 2.45 13.53 7.99
C GLY A 48 1.44 12.41 7.83
N ASP A 49 0.91 12.17 6.62
CA ASP A 49 -0.01 11.07 6.39
C ASP A 49 0.71 9.72 6.51
N TYR A 50 0.02 8.77 7.17
CA TYR A 50 0.28 7.35 7.03
C TYR A 50 -0.62 6.80 5.93
N TYR A 51 -0.10 6.85 4.71
CA TYR A 51 -0.86 6.65 3.49
C TYR A 51 -1.15 5.17 3.23
N ILE A 52 -2.39 4.86 2.84
CA ILE A 52 -2.80 3.52 2.39
C ILE A 52 -2.75 3.49 0.87
N ASP A 53 -1.74 2.82 0.32
CA ASP A 53 -1.55 2.65 -1.12
C ASP A 53 -2.57 1.67 -1.72
N THR A 54 -2.78 0.53 -1.05
CA THR A 54 -3.77 -0.45 -1.52
C THR A 54 -4.39 -1.24 -0.39
N VAL A 55 -5.68 -1.54 -0.57
CA VAL A 55 -6.40 -2.60 0.12
C VAL A 55 -7.03 -3.49 -0.93
N SER A 56 -6.52 -4.70 -1.07
CA SER A 56 -6.92 -5.62 -2.14
C SER A 56 -7.37 -6.95 -1.56
N VAL A 57 -8.52 -7.44 -2.01
CA VAL A 57 -9.09 -8.75 -1.63
C VAL A 57 -9.29 -9.58 -2.90
N TYR A 58 -8.80 -10.82 -2.89
CA TYR A 58 -8.93 -11.74 -4.01
C TYR A 58 -10.42 -11.92 -4.37
N PRO A 59 -10.84 -11.81 -5.66
CA PRO A 59 -12.26 -11.74 -6.03
C PRO A 59 -13.15 -12.83 -5.45
N ALA A 60 -12.64 -14.07 -5.34
CA ALA A 60 -13.38 -15.20 -4.78
C ALA A 60 -13.72 -15.06 -3.27
N TYR A 61 -13.08 -14.13 -2.56
CA TYR A 61 -13.23 -13.90 -1.12
C TYR A 61 -13.77 -12.49 -0.79
N GLN A 62 -14.23 -11.74 -1.80
CA GLN A 62 -14.87 -10.44 -1.59
C GLN A 62 -16.25 -10.60 -0.92
N GLY A 63 -16.75 -9.52 -0.30
CA GLY A 63 -18.03 -9.55 0.42
C GLY A 63 -18.01 -10.24 1.80
N LEU A 64 -16.87 -10.79 2.21
CA LEU A 64 -16.70 -11.52 3.48
C LEU A 64 -16.12 -10.67 4.63
N GLY A 65 -16.00 -9.35 4.44
CA GLY A 65 -15.45 -8.44 5.45
C GLY A 65 -13.92 -8.45 5.58
N ILE A 66 -13.18 -9.13 4.69
CA ILE A 66 -11.71 -9.23 4.74
C ILE A 66 -11.04 -7.85 4.63
N GLY A 67 -11.55 -6.95 3.79
CA GLY A 67 -11.01 -5.60 3.68
C GLY A 67 -11.08 -4.84 5.02
N THR A 68 -12.20 -5.00 5.75
CA THR A 68 -12.37 -4.44 7.09
C THR A 68 -11.41 -5.07 8.09
N GLU A 69 -11.19 -6.39 8.03
CA GLU A 69 -10.21 -7.07 8.88
C GLU A 69 -8.78 -6.53 8.64
N LEU A 70 -8.40 -6.35 7.37
CA LEU A 70 -7.10 -5.79 6.99
C LEU A 70 -6.94 -4.36 7.50
N LEU A 71 -7.96 -3.50 7.34
CA LEU A 71 -7.96 -2.13 7.85
C LEU A 71 -7.80 -2.09 9.37
N ASN A 72 -8.55 -2.91 10.11
CA ASN A 72 -8.43 -2.98 11.56
C ASN A 72 -7.03 -3.43 12.00
N GLY A 73 -6.45 -4.41 11.31
CA GLY A 73 -5.08 -4.85 11.54
C GLY A 73 -4.06 -3.73 11.28
N LEU A 74 -4.25 -2.96 10.21
CA LEU A 74 -3.42 -1.80 9.91
C LEU A 74 -3.53 -0.72 10.98
N LEU A 75 -4.75 -0.35 11.40
CA LEU A 75 -4.95 0.65 12.46
C LEU A 75 -4.33 0.21 13.79
N ALA A 76 -4.41 -1.07 14.13
CA ALA A 76 -3.72 -1.62 15.31
C ALA A 76 -2.20 -1.48 15.17
N HIS A 77 -1.65 -1.82 14.00
CA HIS A 77 -0.22 -1.68 13.74
C HIS A 77 0.25 -0.22 13.74
N ALA A 78 -0.49 0.68 13.09
CA ALA A 78 -0.21 2.11 13.05
C ALA A 78 -0.01 2.69 14.46
N LYS A 79 -0.90 2.34 15.40
CA LYS A 79 -0.76 2.72 16.81
C LYS A 79 0.53 2.20 17.46
N THR A 80 0.98 0.99 17.12
CA THR A 80 2.22 0.42 17.67
C THR A 80 3.48 1.14 17.18
N ILE A 81 3.40 1.80 16.03
CA ILE A 81 4.52 2.56 15.44
C ILE A 81 4.38 4.07 15.66
N GLY A 82 3.41 4.51 16.48
CA GLY A 82 3.24 5.91 16.88
C GLY A 82 2.50 6.78 15.85
N VAL A 83 1.77 6.17 14.92
CA VAL A 83 0.83 6.88 14.06
C VAL A 83 -0.50 7.00 14.83
N GLU A 84 -0.98 8.25 14.99
CA GLU A 84 -2.21 8.57 15.73
C GLU A 84 -3.50 8.33 14.93
#